data_AF-A0A6N7RS79-F1
#
_entry.id   AF-A0A6N7RS79-F1
#
_cell.length_a   1.000
_cell.length_b   1.000
_cell.length_c   1.000
_cell.angle_alpha   90.00
_cell.angle_beta   90.00
_cell.angle_gamma   90.00
#
_symmetry.space_group_name_H-M   'P 1'
#
loop_
_entity.id
_entity.type
_entity.pdbx_description
1 polymer ?
#
loop_
_entity_poly.entity_id
_entity_poly.type
_entity_poly.pdbx_seq_one_letter_code
_entity_poly.pdbx_strand_id
1 'polypeptide(L)'
;MRSKNAALTKAALSRMAKASRVIAIALRAIFVATCIFVVLLLALYFYQLGTFDGEIDIVALLTSIAYHVLTAAVSCLILFVAIKVFDDIARGTSPFTEKQASRIRLIGILLVAGVVLDIPSLVIDPLMVQSSQVHLGIGPAQDSPTGNPELRVNMPLVYGAALSFFLSYVFKYGALLQRLSDDTV
;
A
#
# COMPACT_ATOMS: atom_id res chain seq x y z
N MET A 1 20.28 -12.34 38.31
CA MET A 1 20.36 -11.50 37.09
C MET A 1 19.82 -12.20 35.84
N ARG A 2 20.26 -13.43 35.52
CA ARG A 2 19.84 -14.20 34.33
C ARG A 2 18.32 -14.48 34.22
N SER A 3 17.63 -14.79 35.32
CA SER A 3 16.18 -15.05 35.32
C SER A 3 15.32 -13.80 35.08
N LYS A 4 15.78 -12.63 35.53
CA LYS A 4 15.09 -11.34 35.36
C LYS A 4 15.14 -10.90 33.89
N ASN A 5 16.29 -11.08 33.23
CA ASN A 5 16.45 -10.80 31.80
C ASN A 5 15.57 -11.73 30.95
N ALA A 6 15.52 -13.03 31.26
CA ALA A 6 14.67 -13.98 30.55
C ALA A 6 13.16 -13.65 30.67
N ALA A 7 12.72 -13.18 31.85
CA ALA A 7 11.33 -12.75 32.05
C ALA A 7 11.00 -11.49 31.25
N LEU A 8 11.92 -10.52 31.19
CA LEU A 8 11.76 -9.29 30.40
C LEU A 8 11.69 -9.60 28.90
N THR A 9 12.55 -10.47 28.38
CA THR A 9 12.53 -10.88 26.97
C THR A 9 11.22 -11.59 26.61
N LYS A 10 10.73 -12.51 27.45
CA LYS A 10 9.43 -13.18 27.22
C LYS A 10 8.27 -12.20 27.25
N ALA A 11 8.27 -11.24 28.19
CA ALA A 11 7.24 -10.21 28.27
C ALA A 11 7.23 -9.33 27.02
N ALA A 12 8.41 -8.87 26.57
CA ALA A 12 8.56 -8.08 25.34
C ALA A 12 8.08 -8.85 24.09
N LEU A 13 8.46 -10.13 23.96
CA LEU A 13 8.03 -10.97 22.85
C LEU A 13 6.51 -11.17 22.83
N SER A 14 5.89 -11.38 24.00
CA SER A 14 4.43 -11.51 24.12
C SER A 14 3.70 -10.22 23.76
N ARG A 15 4.26 -9.06 24.11
CA ARG A 15 3.71 -7.74 23.75
C ARG A 15 3.79 -7.52 22.25
N MET A 16 4.92 -7.85 21.64
CA MET A 16 5.11 -7.77 20.19
C MET A 16 4.12 -8.67 19.45
N ALA A 17 3.98 -9.94 19.87
CA ALA A 17 3.02 -10.86 19.26
C ALA A 17 1.56 -10.40 19.38
N LYS A 18 1.16 -9.86 20.55
CA LYS A 18 -0.18 -9.29 20.74
C LYS A 18 -0.41 -8.07 19.85
N ALA A 19 0.54 -7.14 19.81
CA ALA A 19 0.45 -5.95 18.97
C ALA A 19 0.36 -6.33 17.48
N SER A 20 1.20 -7.25 17.00
CA SER A 20 1.15 -7.73 15.62
C SER A 20 -0.17 -8.42 15.29
N ARG A 21 -0.76 -9.17 16.24
CA ARG A 21 -2.09 -9.77 16.04
C ARG A 21 -3.17 -8.71 15.87
N VAL A 22 -3.17 -7.67 16.70
CA VAL A 22 -4.14 -6.57 16.60
C VAL A 22 -3.99 -5.85 15.26
N ILE A 23 -2.75 -5.55 14.85
CA ILE A 23 -2.47 -4.91 13.56
C ILE A 23 -2.92 -5.80 12.40
N ALA A 24 -2.64 -7.10 12.43
CA ALA A 24 -3.08 -8.03 11.40
C ALA A 24 -4.61 -8.09 11.27
N ILE A 25 -5.34 -8.08 12.39
CA ILE A 25 -6.81 -8.04 12.39
C ILE A 25 -7.32 -6.72 11.79
N ALA A 26 -6.74 -5.59 12.19
CA ALA A 26 -7.11 -4.28 11.65
C ALA A 26 -6.87 -4.23 10.13
N LEU A 27 -5.72 -4.71 9.65
CA LEU A 27 -5.41 -4.76 8.22
C LEU A 27 -6.37 -5.68 7.44
N ARG A 28 -6.80 -6.81 8.03
CA ARG A 28 -7.81 -7.68 7.41
C ARG A 28 -9.17 -6.99 7.31
N ALA A 29 -9.57 -6.24 8.34
CA ALA A 29 -10.81 -5.46 8.31
C ALA A 29 -10.76 -4.41 7.19
N ILE A 30 -9.63 -3.69 7.07
CA ILE A 30 -9.41 -2.73 5.97
C ILE A 30 -9.45 -3.44 4.62
N PHE A 31 -8.79 -4.59 4.47
CA PHE A 31 -8.81 -5.37 3.23
C PHE A 31 -10.24 -5.74 2.81
N VAL A 32 -11.04 -6.27 3.73
CA VAL A 32 -12.44 -6.63 3.46
C VAL A 32 -13.25 -5.39 3.10
N ALA A 33 -13.08 -4.27 3.82
CA ALA A 33 -13.75 -3.01 3.50
C ALA A 33 -13.38 -2.50 2.10
N THR A 34 -12.10 -2.58 1.70
CA THR A 34 -11.65 -2.23 0.35
C THR A 34 -12.30 -3.11 -0.71
N CYS A 35 -12.37 -4.43 -0.49
CA CYS A 35 -13.05 -5.33 -1.42
C CYS A 35 -14.54 -4.99 -1.56
N ILE A 36 -15.24 -4.74 -0.45
CA ILE A 36 -16.65 -4.35 -0.46
C ILE A 36 -16.84 -3.03 -1.23
N PHE A 37 -16.00 -2.03 -0.95
CA PHE A 37 -16.04 -0.74 -1.62
C PHE A 37 -15.92 -0.88 -3.15
N VAL A 38 -14.98 -1.70 -3.61
CA VAL A 38 -14.78 -1.94 -5.06
C VAL A 38 -15.98 -2.63 -5.68
N VAL A 39 -16.58 -3.62 -5.00
CA VAL A 39 -17.79 -4.29 -5.49
C VAL A 39 -18.96 -3.31 -5.59
N LEU A 40 -19.14 -2.44 -4.59
CA LEU A 40 -20.18 -1.41 -4.63
C LEU A 40 -19.94 -0.41 -5.77
N LEU A 41 -18.69 0.01 -5.97
CA LEU A 41 -18.31 0.93 -7.04
C LEU A 41 -18.58 0.31 -8.43
N LEU A 42 -18.23 -0.96 -8.63
CA LEU A 42 -18.57 -1.69 -9.86
C LEU A 42 -20.09 -1.81 -10.06
N ALA A 43 -20.84 -2.09 -8.99
CA ALA A 43 -22.31 -2.15 -9.07
C ALA A 43 -22.93 -0.80 -9.47
N LEU A 44 -22.35 0.32 -9.00
CA LEU A 44 -22.78 1.66 -9.41
C LEU A 44 -22.51 1.92 -10.91
N TYR A 45 -21.37 1.50 -11.45
CA TYR A 45 -21.11 1.59 -12.88
C TYR A 45 -22.12 0.76 -13.70
N PHE A 46 -22.45 -0.45 -13.26
CA PHE A 46 -23.46 -1.28 -13.92
C PHE A 46 -24.87 -0.68 -13.82
N TYR A 47 -25.21 -0.05 -12.69
CA TYR A 47 -26.47 0.66 -12.55
C TYR A 47 -26.57 1.84 -13.52
N GLN A 48 -25.53 2.65 -13.62
CA GLN A 48 -25.47 3.78 -14.56
C GLN A 48 -25.66 3.33 -16.01
N LEU A 49 -25.05 2.21 -16.42
CA LEU A 49 -25.26 1.63 -17.76
C LEU A 49 -26.72 1.31 -18.07
N GLY A 50 -27.51 0.91 -17.06
CA GLY A 50 -28.91 0.50 -17.25
C GLY A 50 -29.92 1.64 -17.20
N THR A 51 -29.55 2.81 -16.67
CA THR A 51 -30.46 3.94 -16.45
C THR A 51 -30.12 5.18 -17.28
N PHE A 52 -29.02 5.14 -18.03
CA PHE A 52 -28.55 6.31 -18.79
C PHE A 52 -29.19 6.33 -20.18
N ASP A 53 -30.01 7.35 -20.44
CA ASP A 53 -30.71 7.54 -21.72
C ASP A 53 -29.84 8.27 -22.79
N GLY A 54 -28.59 8.60 -22.48
CA GLY A 54 -27.66 9.29 -23.39
C GLY A 54 -26.67 8.36 -24.10
N GLU A 55 -25.84 8.93 -24.99
CA GLU A 55 -24.70 8.21 -25.58
C GLU A 55 -23.63 7.93 -24.51
N ILE A 56 -23.33 6.65 -24.29
CA ILE A 56 -22.27 6.22 -23.38
C ILE A 56 -20.99 6.07 -24.17
N ASP A 57 -19.94 6.80 -23.79
CA ASP A 57 -18.59 6.50 -24.25
C ASP A 57 -18.09 5.21 -23.56
N ILE A 58 -18.25 4.10 -24.27
CA ILE A 58 -17.85 2.76 -23.81
C ILE A 58 -16.35 2.71 -23.53
N VAL A 59 -15.53 3.43 -24.31
CA VAL A 59 -14.07 3.42 -24.14
C VAL A 59 -13.69 4.13 -22.85
N ALA A 60 -14.28 5.29 -22.59
CA ALA A 60 -14.06 6.03 -21.34
C ALA A 60 -14.52 5.21 -20.12
N LEU A 61 -15.69 4.56 -20.20
CA LEU A 61 -16.21 3.71 -19.13
C LEU A 61 -15.29 2.52 -18.84
N LEU A 62 -14.87 1.78 -19.87
CA LEU A 62 -13.98 0.64 -19.70
C LEU A 62 -12.62 1.07 -19.14
N THR A 63 -12.11 2.22 -19.57
CA THR A 63 -10.85 2.78 -19.06
C THR A 63 -10.98 3.15 -17.58
N SER A 64 -12.09 3.76 -17.16
CA SER A 64 -12.34 4.07 -15.75
C SER A 64 -12.48 2.82 -14.89
N ILE A 65 -13.24 1.81 -15.34
CA ILE A 65 -13.38 0.53 -14.64
C ILE A 65 -12.02 -0.14 -14.48
N ALA A 66 -11.25 -0.22 -15.57
CA ALA A 66 -9.91 -0.83 -15.56
C ALA A 66 -8.98 -0.13 -14.57
N TYR A 67 -8.97 1.21 -14.56
CA TYR A 67 -8.19 2.00 -13.60
C TYR A 67 -8.56 1.68 -12.15
N HIS A 68 -9.86 1.74 -11.80
CA HIS A 68 -10.33 1.48 -10.44
C HIS A 68 -10.02 0.05 -9.97
N VAL A 69 -10.23 -0.95 -10.84
CA VAL A 69 -9.93 -2.35 -10.52
C VAL A 69 -8.43 -2.57 -10.32
N LEU A 70 -7.59 -1.96 -11.16
CA LEU A 70 -6.14 -2.11 -11.08
C LEU A 70 -5.57 -1.45 -9.82
N THR A 71 -6.00 -0.24 -9.50
CA THR A 71 -5.61 0.47 -8.27
C THR A 71 -6.05 -0.28 -7.01
N ALA A 72 -7.27 -0.82 -7.03
CA ALA A 72 -7.77 -1.68 -5.96
C ALA A 72 -6.95 -2.97 -5.82
N ALA A 73 -6.61 -3.63 -6.92
CA ALA A 73 -5.80 -4.85 -6.92
C ALA A 73 -4.43 -4.61 -6.27
N VAL A 74 -3.76 -3.50 -6.60
CA VAL A 74 -2.48 -3.11 -6.00
C VAL A 74 -2.63 -2.88 -4.50
N SER A 75 -3.66 -2.14 -4.08
CA SER A 75 -3.92 -1.87 -2.66
C SER A 75 -4.22 -3.15 -1.85
N CYS A 76 -5.05 -4.03 -2.40
CA CYS A 76 -5.34 -5.35 -1.84
C CYS A 76 -4.07 -6.20 -1.70
N LEU A 77 -3.18 -6.18 -2.69
CA LEU A 77 -1.93 -6.93 -2.63
C LEU A 77 -0.98 -6.37 -1.57
N ILE A 78 -0.88 -5.04 -1.43
CA ILE A 78 -0.11 -4.39 -0.35
C ILE A 78 -0.63 -4.84 1.01
N LEU A 79 -1.94 -4.74 1.24
CA LEU A 79 -2.59 -5.16 2.49
C LEU A 79 -2.35 -6.64 2.76
N PHE A 80 -2.49 -7.50 1.75
CA PHE A 80 -2.26 -8.93 1.88
C PHE A 80 -0.82 -9.24 2.30
N VAL A 81 0.17 -8.63 1.66
CA VAL A 81 1.58 -8.82 2.02
C VAL A 81 1.86 -8.31 3.44
N ALA A 82 1.31 -7.15 3.82
CA ALA A 82 1.43 -6.61 5.17
C ALA A 82 0.81 -7.53 6.23
N ILE A 83 -0.40 -8.05 5.98
CA ILE A 83 -1.07 -9.04 6.85
C ILE A 83 -0.15 -10.26 7.07
N LYS A 84 0.47 -10.78 6.00
CA LYS A 84 1.37 -11.94 6.10
C LYS A 84 2.60 -11.65 6.98
N VAL A 85 3.15 -10.43 6.92
CA VAL A 85 4.27 -10.00 7.78
C VAL A 85 3.83 -10.02 9.25
N PHE A 86 2.73 -9.35 9.58
CA PHE A 86 2.25 -9.27 10.96
C PHE A 86 1.74 -10.61 11.50
N ASP A 87 1.16 -11.46 10.67
CA ASP A 87 0.75 -12.81 11.03
C ASP A 87 1.94 -13.70 11.41
N ASP A 88 3.06 -13.61 10.68
CA ASP A 88 4.28 -14.36 11.01
C ASP A 88 4.84 -13.90 12.37
N ILE A 89 4.87 -12.59 12.61
CA ILE A 89 5.33 -12.02 13.89
C ILE A 89 4.39 -12.40 15.04
N ALA A 90 3.08 -12.39 14.81
CA ALA A 90 2.07 -12.81 15.79
C ALA A 90 2.18 -14.31 16.16
N ARG A 91 2.73 -15.14 15.27
CA ARG A 91 3.07 -16.55 15.53
C ARG A 91 4.41 -16.75 16.24
N GLY A 92 5.11 -15.67 16.59
CA GLY A 92 6.40 -15.71 17.27
C GLY A 92 7.60 -15.86 16.35
N THR A 93 7.42 -15.71 15.03
CA THR A 93 8.56 -15.66 14.10
C THR A 93 9.32 -14.34 14.30
N SER A 94 10.66 -14.38 14.26
CA SER A 94 11.47 -13.17 14.31
C SER A 94 11.05 -12.22 13.17
N PRO A 95 10.87 -10.91 13.45
CA PRO A 95 10.66 -9.92 12.40
C PRO A 95 11.90 -9.81 11.50
N PHE A 96 13.10 -10.04 12.04
CA PHE A 96 14.37 -9.92 11.34
C PHE A 96 14.71 -11.21 10.58
N THR A 97 14.06 -11.40 9.44
CA THR A 97 14.39 -12.49 8.51
C THR A 97 14.46 -11.97 7.09
N GLU A 98 15.28 -12.62 6.25
CA GLU A 98 15.35 -12.35 4.81
C GLU A 98 13.96 -12.42 4.14
N LYS A 99 13.10 -13.31 4.64
CA LYS A 99 11.71 -13.44 4.19
C LYS A 99 10.88 -12.20 4.48
N GLN A 100 10.93 -11.66 5.70
CA GLN A 100 10.19 -10.43 6.01
C GLN A 100 10.78 -9.22 5.30
N ALA A 101 12.11 -9.11 5.19
CA ALA A 101 12.75 -8.07 4.40
C ALA A 101 12.24 -8.09 2.94
N SER A 102 12.21 -9.26 2.31
CA SER A 102 11.71 -9.41 0.93
C SER A 102 10.24 -9.01 0.78
N ARG A 103 9.39 -9.31 1.77
CA ARG A 103 7.98 -8.89 1.77
C ARG A 103 7.82 -7.39 1.93
N ILE A 104 8.58 -6.76 2.81
CA ILE A 104 8.58 -5.30 2.98
C ILE A 104 9.08 -4.63 1.69
N ARG A 105 10.10 -5.20 1.03
CA ARG A 105 10.56 -4.74 -0.29
C ARG A 105 9.45 -4.83 -1.34
N LEU A 106 8.69 -5.92 -1.35
CA LEU A 106 7.56 -6.10 -2.25
C LEU A 106 6.48 -5.02 -2.02
N ILE A 107 6.18 -4.67 -0.75
CA ILE A 107 5.29 -3.54 -0.43
C ILE A 107 5.84 -2.25 -1.06
N GLY A 108 7.14 -1.99 -0.94
CA GLY A 108 7.78 -0.83 -1.59
C GLY A 108 7.61 -0.81 -3.11
N ILE A 109 7.82 -1.94 -3.78
CA ILE A 109 7.62 -2.07 -5.24
C ILE A 109 6.15 -1.82 -5.62
N LEU A 110 5.21 -2.35 -4.85
CA LEU A 110 3.78 -2.16 -5.11
C LEU A 110 3.34 -0.72 -4.89
N LEU A 111 3.92 -0.02 -3.92
CA LEU A 111 3.68 1.42 -3.72
C LEU A 111 4.22 2.25 -4.90
N VAL A 112 5.39 1.89 -5.46
CA VAL A 112 5.88 2.50 -6.70
C VAL A 112 4.94 2.21 -7.87
N ALA A 113 4.42 0.99 -8.00
CA ALA A 113 3.43 0.67 -9.01
C ALA A 113 2.17 1.54 -8.84
N GLY A 114 1.72 1.77 -7.60
CA GLY A 114 0.63 2.69 -7.29
C GLY A 114 0.91 4.13 -7.76
N VAL A 115 2.13 4.65 -7.55
CA VAL A 115 2.52 5.98 -8.06
C VAL A 115 2.41 6.05 -9.58
N VAL A 116 2.87 5.02 -10.29
CA VAL A 116 2.80 4.97 -11.77
C VAL A 116 1.36 4.91 -12.25
N LEU A 117 0.50 4.13 -11.56
CA LEU A 117 -0.92 4.04 -11.87
C LEU A 117 -1.65 5.37 -11.63
N ASP A 118 -1.22 6.18 -10.66
CA ASP A 118 -1.85 7.48 -10.38
C ASP A 118 -1.52 8.56 -11.43
N ILE A 119 -0.48 8.40 -12.25
CA ILE A 119 -0.07 9.42 -13.25
C ILE A 119 -1.17 9.70 -14.29
N PRO A 120 -1.83 8.70 -14.92
CA PRO A 120 -2.87 8.91 -15.92
C PRO A 120 -4.23 9.37 -15.32
N SER A 121 -4.37 9.43 -13.98
CA SER A 121 -5.64 9.76 -13.32
C SER A 121 -6.22 11.12 -13.73
N LEU A 122 -5.37 12.05 -14.17
CA LEU A 122 -5.75 13.37 -14.67
C LEU A 122 -6.65 13.33 -15.93
N VAL A 123 -6.57 12.26 -16.71
CA VAL A 123 -7.31 12.09 -17.98
C VAL A 123 -8.58 11.25 -17.80
N ILE A 124 -8.63 10.41 -16.77
CA ILE A 124 -9.63 9.32 -16.66
C ILE A 124 -10.80 9.70 -15.75
N ASP A 125 -10.59 10.48 -14.69
CA ASP A 125 -11.69 10.87 -13.79
C ASP A 125 -11.39 12.18 -13.03
N PRO A 126 -12.03 13.32 -13.37
CA PRO A 126 -11.84 14.60 -12.67
C PRO A 126 -12.44 14.60 -11.25
N LEU A 127 -13.37 13.69 -10.94
CA LEU A 127 -14.20 13.78 -9.73
C LEU A 127 -13.50 13.26 -8.48
N MET A 128 -12.50 12.38 -8.62
CA MET A 128 -11.82 11.70 -7.51
C MET A 128 -10.46 12.31 -7.15
N VAL A 129 -10.04 13.39 -7.82
CA VAL A 129 -8.69 13.93 -7.67
C VAL A 129 -8.58 15.02 -6.60
N GLN A 130 -9.00 14.73 -5.36
CA GLN A 130 -8.73 15.58 -4.20
C GLN A 130 -8.60 14.68 -2.97
N SER A 131 -7.40 14.37 -2.50
CA SER A 131 -6.69 15.20 -1.53
C SER A 131 -5.30 14.58 -1.30
N SER A 132 -4.23 15.38 -1.20
CA SER A 132 -2.82 14.99 -0.94
C SER A 132 -1.88 14.77 -2.14
N GLN A 133 -2.26 15.17 -3.36
CA GLN A 133 -1.35 15.17 -4.51
C GLN A 133 -0.59 16.49 -4.62
N VAL A 134 0.71 16.43 -4.95
CA VAL A 134 1.52 17.60 -5.31
C VAL A 134 1.39 17.82 -6.81
N HIS A 135 1.11 19.07 -7.19
CA HIS A 135 1.00 19.49 -8.58
C HIS A 135 2.40 19.94 -9.06
N LEU A 136 2.92 19.26 -10.08
CA LEU A 136 4.15 19.62 -10.77
C LEU A 136 3.77 20.18 -12.13
N GLY A 137 3.76 21.51 -12.25
CA GLY A 137 3.52 22.19 -13.51
C GLY A 137 4.72 22.03 -14.45
N ILE A 138 4.48 21.65 -15.70
CA ILE A 138 5.51 21.66 -16.75
C ILE A 138 5.14 22.76 -17.75
N GLY A 139 5.69 23.97 -17.57
CA GLY A 139 5.53 25.09 -18.51
C GLY A 139 5.56 26.48 -17.85
N PRO A 140 5.80 27.55 -18.61
CA PRO A 140 5.67 28.91 -18.09
C PRO A 140 4.22 29.19 -17.67
N ALA A 141 4.05 29.79 -16.49
CA ALA A 141 2.75 30.21 -15.99
C ALA A 141 2.18 31.29 -16.92
N GLN A 142 1.17 30.91 -17.71
CA GLN A 142 0.37 31.81 -18.51
C GLN A 142 -1.08 31.45 -18.24
N ASP A 143 -1.86 32.46 -17.81
CA ASP A 143 -3.30 32.40 -17.55
C ASP A 143 -4.07 32.04 -18.82
N SER A 144 -4.02 30.76 -19.20
CA SER A 144 -4.74 30.20 -20.34
C SER A 144 -5.99 29.47 -19.83
N PRO A 145 -7.17 29.61 -20.46
CA PRO A 145 -8.39 28.89 -20.07
C PRO A 145 -8.25 27.36 -20.19
N THR A 146 -7.28 26.91 -20.98
CA THR A 146 -6.75 25.56 -21.07
C THR A 146 -5.44 25.51 -20.28
N GLY A 147 -5.54 25.30 -18.97
CA GLY A 147 -4.38 25.26 -18.07
C GLY A 147 -3.30 24.27 -18.51
N ASN A 148 -2.05 24.57 -18.17
CA ASN A 148 -0.91 23.68 -18.41
C ASN A 148 -1.21 22.27 -17.86
N PRO A 149 -0.78 21.18 -18.52
CA PRO A 149 -0.90 19.85 -17.96
C PRO A 149 -0.08 19.76 -16.66
N GLU A 150 -0.78 19.70 -15.53
CA GLU A 150 -0.17 19.55 -14.21
C GLU A 150 0.04 18.05 -13.92
N LEU A 151 1.29 17.63 -13.78
CA LEU A 151 1.59 16.29 -13.33
C LEU A 151 1.28 16.19 -11.84
N ARG A 152 0.32 15.35 -11.47
CA ARG A 152 -0.05 15.14 -10.07
C ARG A 152 0.61 13.88 -9.55
N VAL A 153 1.40 14.03 -8.49
CA VAL A 153 2.12 12.91 -7.86
C VAL A 153 1.60 12.68 -6.44
N ASN A 154 1.22 11.43 -6.16
CA ASN A 154 0.80 10.99 -4.83
C ASN A 154 2.02 10.79 -3.91
N MET A 155 2.43 11.87 -3.25
CA MET A 155 3.60 11.87 -2.37
C MET A 155 3.53 10.86 -1.21
N PRO A 156 2.37 10.62 -0.56
CA PRO A 156 2.24 9.54 0.42
C PRO A 156 2.69 8.17 -0.09
N LEU A 157 2.36 7.81 -1.33
CA LEU A 157 2.82 6.54 -1.93
C LEU A 157 4.34 6.55 -2.16
N VAL A 158 4.91 7.68 -2.59
CA VAL A 158 6.37 7.85 -2.76
C VAL A 158 7.10 7.70 -1.43
N TYR A 159 6.66 8.41 -0.39
CA TYR A 159 7.27 8.32 0.94
C TYR A 159 7.09 6.92 1.54
N GLY A 160 5.92 6.31 1.37
CA GLY A 160 5.67 4.94 1.79
C GLY A 160 6.58 3.93 1.09
N ALA A 161 6.81 4.10 -0.22
CA ALA A 161 7.73 3.26 -0.99
C ALA A 161 9.17 3.40 -0.48
N ALA A 162 9.65 4.63 -0.33
CA ALA A 162 10.99 4.91 0.18
C ALA A 162 11.21 4.33 1.58
N LEU A 163 10.24 4.54 2.49
CA LEU A 163 10.25 3.98 3.84
C LEU A 163 10.26 2.44 3.82
N SER A 164 9.47 1.83 2.94
CA SER A 164 9.42 0.37 2.80
C SER A 164 10.76 -0.19 2.31
N PHE A 165 11.40 0.44 1.32
CA PHE A 165 12.75 0.03 0.90
C PHE A 165 13.76 0.17 2.04
N PHE A 166 13.75 1.28 2.76
CA PHE A 166 14.63 1.49 3.91
C PHE A 166 14.42 0.41 4.99
N LEU A 167 13.16 0.16 5.38
CA LEU A 167 12.81 -0.88 6.36
C LEU A 167 13.22 -2.27 5.88
N SER A 168 13.10 -2.58 4.59
CA SER A 168 13.61 -3.84 4.04
C SER A 168 15.11 -4.01 4.30
N TYR A 169 15.91 -2.97 4.12
CA TYR A 169 17.35 -3.03 4.38
C TYR A 169 17.65 -3.17 5.87
N VAL A 170 16.95 -2.43 6.73
CA VAL A 170 17.08 -2.55 8.19
C VAL A 170 16.77 -3.98 8.65
N PHE A 171 15.71 -4.58 8.12
CA PHE A 171 15.30 -5.93 8.49
C PHE A 171 16.29 -6.98 8.03
N LYS A 172 16.85 -6.81 6.82
CA LYS A 172 17.91 -7.66 6.29
C LYS A 172 19.20 -7.55 7.10
N TYR A 173 19.62 -6.34 7.44
CA TYR A 173 20.78 -6.11 8.28
C TYR A 173 20.60 -6.72 9.68
N GLY A 174 19.42 -6.58 10.27
CA GLY A 174 19.08 -7.24 11.54
C GLY A 174 19.18 -8.77 11.46
N ALA A 175 18.73 -9.37 10.36
CA ALA A 175 18.84 -10.82 10.14
C ALA A 175 20.31 -11.27 10.02
N LEU A 176 21.17 -10.46 9.39
CA LEU A 176 22.61 -10.72 9.30
C LEU A 176 23.29 -10.65 10.67
N LEU A 177 22.97 -9.63 11.48
CA LEU A 177 23.48 -9.51 12.85
C LEU A 177 23.05 -10.70 13.73
N GLN A 178 21.82 -11.18 13.58
CA GLN A 178 21.35 -12.37 14.29
C GLN A 178 22.18 -13.61 13.94
N ARG A 179 22.47 -13.82 12.65
CA ARG A 179 23.32 -14.94 12.20
C ARG A 179 24.75 -14.85 12.75
N LEU A 180 25.37 -13.67 12.65
CA LEU A 180 26.73 -13.47 13.15
C LEU A 180 26.84 -13.72 14.65
N SER A 181 25.82 -13.30 15.42
CA SER A 181 25.78 -13.56 16.87
C SER A 181 25.64 -15.04 17.19
N ASP A 182 24.86 -15.80 16.43
CA ASP A 182 24.67 -17.24 16.63
C ASP A 182 25.91 -18.03 16.21
N ASP A 183 26.66 -17.59 15.19
CA ASP A 183 27.89 -18.23 14.71
C ASP A 183 29.12 -17.96 15.61
N THR A 184 29.07 -16.93 16.47
CA THR A 184 30.17 -16.56 17.38
C THR A 184 30.17 -17.29 18.74
N VAL A 185 29.33 -18.32 18.92
CA VAL A 185 29.19 -19.09 20.18
C VAL A 185 29.81 -20.47 20.08
#